data_AF-A0ABF7QBS0-F1
#
_entry.id   AF-A0ABF7QBS0-F1
#
_cell.length_a   1.000
_cell.length_b   1.000
_cell.length_c   1.000
_cell.angle_alpha   90.00
_cell.angle_beta   90.00
_cell.angle_gamma   90.00
#
_symmetry.space_group_name_H-M   'P 1'
#
loop_
_entity.id
_entity.type
_entity.pdbx_description
1 polymer ?
#
loop_
_entity_poly.entity_id
_entity_poly.type
_entity_poly.pdbx_seq_one_letter_code
_entity_poly.pdbx_strand_id
1 'polypeptide(L)'
;MTVPAPILQRLAPAVARRLQRWAYFFEPPTWSRKQGCEINAEALGEDDTAAVERAETVLLPGFDSWRSRGLTDLGPPALVSGNGTRAGSRQIGQFTKGFVDAVYAKLLIVEERDKNGNIIHRERPRFANAAVVACRRAWFVGHRAREKNVPAINPFSRMGLKARAPNRAARETPTATWVELVAFCRKANEMGYRSVATAALLSWE
;
A
#
# COMPACT_ATOMS: atom_id res chain seq x y z
N MET A 1 41.92 26.32 -7.18
CA MET A 1 41.12 26.01 -8.37
C MET A 1 39.75 25.56 -7.90
N THR A 2 38.77 26.46 -8.00
CA THR A 2 37.41 26.30 -7.47
C THR A 2 36.59 25.53 -8.50
N VAL A 3 36.16 24.31 -8.17
CA VAL A 3 35.36 23.46 -9.07
C VAL A 3 33.88 23.85 -8.90
N PRO A 4 33.15 24.18 -9.98
CA PRO A 4 31.77 24.66 -9.90
C PRO A 4 30.79 23.56 -9.48
N ALA A 5 29.77 23.96 -8.71
CA ALA A 5 28.77 23.09 -8.10
C ALA A 5 27.47 22.99 -8.91
N PRO A 6 27.36 22.04 -9.88
CA PRO A 6 26.02 21.56 -10.24
C PRO A 6 25.88 20.03 -10.31
N ILE A 7 26.88 19.23 -9.94
CA ILE A 7 26.82 17.76 -10.10
C ILE A 7 26.39 17.02 -8.82
N LEU A 8 26.51 17.65 -7.63
CA LEU A 8 26.21 17.00 -6.36
C LEU A 8 24.70 16.78 -6.06
N GLN A 9 23.79 17.32 -6.87
CA GLN A 9 22.35 17.14 -6.65
C GLN A 9 21.76 15.86 -7.26
N ARG A 10 22.50 15.10 -8.08
CA ARG A 10 21.96 13.90 -8.77
C ARG A 10 22.36 12.54 -8.20
N LEU A 11 23.20 12.49 -7.16
CA LEU A 11 23.81 11.23 -6.67
C LEU A 11 23.41 10.83 -5.23
N ALA A 12 22.33 11.41 -4.70
CA ALA A 12 22.04 11.37 -3.27
C ALA A 12 21.67 10.02 -2.61
N PRO A 13 21.21 8.93 -3.27
CA PRO A 13 20.80 7.75 -2.50
C PRO A 13 21.96 6.81 -2.13
N ALA A 14 23.00 6.71 -2.97
CA ALA A 14 24.06 5.71 -2.78
C ALA A 14 25.21 6.21 -1.88
N VAL A 15 25.50 7.51 -1.91
CA VAL A 15 26.63 8.09 -1.18
C VAL A 15 26.32 8.27 0.32
N ALA A 16 25.05 8.51 0.67
CA ALA A 16 24.63 8.67 2.07
C ALA A 16 24.86 7.41 2.92
N ARG A 17 24.89 6.19 2.33
CA ARG A 17 25.20 4.95 3.07
C ARG A 17 26.65 4.86 3.55
N ARG A 18 27.56 5.68 3.03
CA ARG A 18 29.00 5.61 3.33
C ARG A 18 29.41 6.47 4.52
N LEU A 19 28.55 7.38 4.95
CA LEU A 19 28.75 8.22 6.14
C LEU A 19 27.70 7.76 7.16
N GLN A 20 28.11 7.44 8.39
CA GLN A 20 27.26 6.99 9.50
C GLN A 20 26.31 8.10 9.99
N ARG A 21 25.45 8.62 9.10
CA ARG A 21 24.49 9.67 9.35
C ARG A 21 23.13 9.18 8.87
N TRP A 22 22.16 9.20 9.77
CA TRP A 22 20.77 8.81 9.49
C TRP A 22 19.98 10.07 9.14
N ALA A 23 19.11 9.99 8.14
CA ALA A 23 18.25 11.08 7.73
C ALA A 23 16.88 10.53 7.33
N TYR A 24 15.84 11.30 7.60
CA TYR A 24 14.48 11.06 7.15
C TYR A 24 14.33 11.42 5.68
N PHE A 25 13.52 10.63 4.98
CA PHE A 25 13.31 10.77 3.55
C PHE A 25 11.84 10.53 3.24
N PHE A 26 11.25 11.40 2.42
CA PHE A 26 9.91 11.21 1.91
C PHE A 26 9.99 10.58 0.52
N GLU A 27 9.46 9.36 0.38
CA GLU A 27 9.29 8.72 -0.93
C GLU A 27 7.83 8.54 -1.31
N PRO A 28 7.38 9.21 -2.38
CA PRO A 28 6.13 8.87 -3.04
C PRO A 28 6.19 7.40 -3.53
N PRO A 29 5.08 6.64 -3.38
CA PRO A 29 4.98 5.28 -3.88
C PRO A 29 5.35 5.17 -5.36
N THR A 30 6.00 4.08 -5.77
CA THR A 30 6.49 3.92 -7.16
C THR A 30 5.37 3.96 -8.21
N TRP A 31 4.14 3.58 -7.85
CA TRP A 31 2.98 3.68 -8.75
C TRP A 31 2.54 5.13 -8.98
N SER A 32 2.72 6.04 -8.01
CA SER A 32 2.31 7.44 -8.18
C SER A 32 3.25 8.17 -9.13
N ARG A 33 4.56 7.88 -9.03
CA ARG A 33 5.58 8.38 -9.97
C ARG A 33 5.25 7.99 -11.42
N LYS A 34 4.81 6.75 -11.66
CA LYS A 34 4.39 6.28 -12.99
C LYS A 34 3.15 6.98 -13.53
N GLN A 35 2.31 7.53 -12.65
CA GLN A 35 1.08 8.24 -13.01
C GLN A 35 1.28 9.76 -13.15
N GLY A 36 2.52 10.24 -13.06
CA GLY A 36 2.83 11.68 -13.20
C GLY A 36 2.58 12.47 -11.92
N CYS A 37 2.88 11.90 -10.75
CA CYS A 37 2.86 12.64 -9.49
C CYS A 37 3.93 13.74 -9.48
N GLU A 38 3.50 14.97 -9.17
CA GLU A 38 4.35 16.16 -9.14
C GLU A 38 5.24 16.23 -7.89
N ILE A 39 4.88 15.48 -6.85
CA ILE A 39 5.67 15.42 -5.62
C ILE A 39 6.83 14.47 -5.83
N ASN A 40 8.02 15.04 -5.65
CA ASN A 40 9.28 14.33 -5.79
C ASN A 40 9.73 13.74 -4.46
N ALA A 41 10.68 12.80 -4.54
CA ALA A 41 11.33 12.27 -3.36
C ALA A 41 12.27 13.33 -2.77
N GLU A 42 12.16 13.60 -1.48
CA GLU A 42 12.87 14.70 -0.79
C GLU A 42 13.51 14.21 0.51
N ALA A 43 14.74 14.67 0.77
CA ALA A 43 15.40 14.45 2.05
C ALA A 43 14.90 15.47 3.08
N LEU A 44 14.28 14.96 4.13
CA LEU A 44 13.70 15.75 5.23
C LEU A 44 14.74 16.15 6.27
N GLY A 45 15.94 15.58 6.20
CA GLY A 45 17.05 15.87 7.12
C GLY A 45 17.10 14.93 8.32
N GLU A 46 17.87 15.29 9.34
CA GLU A 46 18.14 14.44 10.52
C GLU A 46 17.18 14.71 11.69
N ASP A 47 16.40 15.79 11.66
CA ASP A 47 15.44 16.14 12.70
C ASP A 47 14.08 15.48 12.44
N ASP A 48 13.63 14.64 13.37
CA ASP A 48 12.36 13.90 13.30
C ASP A 48 11.16 14.82 13.37
N THR A 49 11.21 15.82 14.24
CA THR A 49 10.06 16.70 14.47
C THR A 49 9.80 17.57 13.25
N ALA A 50 10.86 18.15 12.68
CA ALA A 50 10.79 18.90 11.43
C ALA A 50 10.40 18.01 10.23
N ALA A 51 10.85 16.75 10.21
CA ALA A 51 10.48 15.80 9.17
C ALA A 51 8.98 15.46 9.20
N VAL A 52 8.44 15.16 10.38
CA VAL A 52 7.01 14.89 10.58
C VAL A 52 6.18 16.12 10.26
N GLU A 53 6.55 17.29 10.76
CA GLU A 53 5.83 18.53 10.49
C GLU A 53 5.78 18.82 8.99
N ARG A 54 6.91 18.74 8.28
CA ARG A 54 6.95 18.95 6.83
C ARG A 54 6.15 17.90 6.06
N ALA A 55 6.20 16.64 6.50
CA ALA A 55 5.41 15.58 5.90
C ALA A 55 3.91 15.83 6.05
N GLU A 56 3.45 16.17 7.26
CA GLU A 56 2.04 16.36 7.57
C GLU A 56 1.46 17.68 7.01
N THR A 57 2.26 18.74 6.96
CA THR A 57 1.78 20.08 6.56
C THR A 57 1.90 20.35 5.06
N VAL A 58 2.90 19.79 4.38
CA VAL A 58 3.20 20.11 2.97
C VAL A 58 3.08 18.88 2.07
N LEU A 59 3.82 17.81 2.38
CA LEU A 59 4.00 16.71 1.44
C LEU A 59 2.76 15.81 1.33
N LEU A 60 2.17 15.42 2.46
CA LEU A 60 0.96 14.58 2.48
C LEU A 60 -0.27 15.34 1.94
N PRO A 61 -0.53 16.61 2.31
CA PRO A 61 -1.62 17.38 1.71
C PRO A 61 -1.47 17.56 0.20
N GLY A 62 -0.29 17.91 -0.29
CA GLY A 62 -0.04 18.01 -1.73
C GLY A 62 -0.24 16.67 -2.45
N PHE A 63 0.18 15.56 -1.82
CA PHE A 63 0.05 14.23 -2.41
C PHE A 63 -1.41 13.81 -2.48
N ASP A 64 -2.18 14.16 -1.46
CA ASP A 64 -3.61 13.91 -1.37
C ASP A 64 -4.40 14.79 -2.35
N SER A 65 -3.99 16.05 -2.56
CA SER A 65 -4.54 16.93 -3.61
C SER A 65 -4.29 16.37 -5.00
N TRP A 66 -3.04 16.02 -5.34
CA TRP A 66 -2.72 15.40 -6.63
C TRP A 66 -3.52 14.11 -6.85
N ARG A 67 -3.58 13.25 -5.82
CA ARG A 67 -4.31 11.97 -5.89
C ARG A 67 -5.81 12.18 -6.08
N SER A 68 -6.38 13.22 -5.47
CA SER A 68 -7.80 13.54 -5.54
C SER A 68 -8.17 14.48 -6.70
N ARG A 69 -7.17 14.94 -7.49
CA ARG A 69 -7.31 15.96 -8.53
C ARG A 69 -7.87 17.29 -7.99
N GLY A 70 -7.37 17.74 -6.84
CA GLY A 70 -7.74 19.01 -6.21
C GLY A 70 -9.05 18.99 -5.42
N LEU A 71 -9.70 17.83 -5.29
CA LEU A 71 -10.99 17.72 -4.57
C LEU A 71 -10.84 17.92 -3.06
N THR A 72 -9.66 17.66 -2.50
CA THR A 72 -9.35 17.88 -1.09
C THR A 72 -9.13 19.35 -0.72
N ASP A 73 -8.97 20.25 -1.71
CA ASP A 73 -8.58 21.65 -1.48
C ASP A 73 -9.79 22.59 -1.36
N LEU A 74 -11.00 22.06 -1.54
CA LEU A 74 -12.26 22.82 -1.61
C LEU A 74 -13.00 23.01 -0.26
N GLY A 75 -12.42 22.63 0.89
CA GLY A 75 -13.05 22.87 2.20
C GLY A 75 -12.69 21.84 3.28
N PRO A 76 -13.10 22.06 4.55
CA PRO A 76 -12.46 21.45 5.71
C PRO A 76 -12.57 19.92 5.75
N PRO A 77 -11.59 19.23 6.37
CA PRO A 77 -11.14 17.86 6.03
C PRO A 77 -12.05 16.72 6.52
N ALA A 78 -13.35 16.96 6.67
CA ALA A 78 -14.23 16.02 7.36
C ALA A 78 -15.58 15.76 6.67
N LEU A 79 -15.73 15.83 5.35
CA LEU A 79 -17.02 15.45 4.75
C LEU A 79 -16.92 14.76 3.39
N VAL A 80 -16.61 13.47 3.46
CA VAL A 80 -17.05 12.55 2.41
C VAL A 80 -17.32 11.15 2.95
N SER A 81 -18.51 10.65 2.62
CA SER A 81 -18.71 9.36 1.96
C SER A 81 -19.43 9.69 0.65
N GLY A 82 -18.84 9.38 -0.52
CA GLY A 82 -19.13 10.09 -1.79
C GLY A 82 -17.85 10.71 -2.39
N ASN A 83 -17.79 12.03 -2.61
CA ASN A 83 -16.80 13.01 -2.10
C ASN A 83 -15.23 12.91 -2.21
N GLY A 84 -14.55 11.75 -2.22
CA GLY A 84 -13.08 11.60 -1.97
C GLY A 84 -12.42 11.44 -0.56
N THR A 85 -13.09 11.44 0.61
CA THR A 85 -12.43 11.26 1.95
C THR A 85 -12.06 9.80 2.23
N ARG A 86 -10.89 9.62 2.86
CA ARG A 86 -10.32 8.32 3.22
C ARG A 86 -11.09 7.71 4.39
N ALA A 87 -11.21 6.38 4.40
CA ALA A 87 -11.75 5.69 5.58
C ALA A 87 -10.92 5.97 6.85
N GLY A 88 -9.60 6.17 6.70
CA GLY A 88 -8.69 6.46 7.80
C GLY A 88 -8.78 7.86 8.41
N SER A 89 -9.40 8.84 7.74
CA SER A 89 -9.53 10.21 8.27
C SER A 89 -10.87 10.43 8.99
N ARG A 90 -11.71 9.40 9.13
CA ARG A 90 -12.92 9.48 9.94
C ARG A 90 -12.63 9.21 11.41
N GLN A 91 -13.36 9.91 12.28
CA GLN A 91 -13.35 9.63 13.71
C GLN A 91 -13.91 8.23 14.00
N ILE A 92 -13.36 7.57 15.02
CA ILE A 92 -13.72 6.18 15.36
C ILE A 92 -15.22 6.00 15.67
N GLY A 93 -15.88 7.02 16.24
CA GLY A 93 -17.33 6.99 16.52
C GLY A 93 -18.22 7.03 15.26
N GLN A 94 -17.70 7.45 14.11
CA GLN A 94 -18.45 7.56 12.85
C GLN A 94 -18.41 6.26 12.02
N PHE A 95 -17.77 5.21 12.52
CA PHE A 95 -17.73 3.90 11.87
C PHE A 95 -19.04 3.13 12.13
N THR A 96 -20.05 3.43 11.32
CA THR A 96 -21.31 2.68 11.32
C THR A 96 -21.15 1.36 10.55
N LYS A 97 -21.99 0.35 10.85
CA LYS A 97 -21.98 -0.95 10.16
C LYS A 97 -22.11 -0.80 8.63
N GLY A 98 -23.09 -0.01 8.18
CA GLY A 98 -23.31 0.24 6.75
C GLY A 98 -22.15 0.96 6.06
N PHE A 99 -21.41 1.83 6.77
CA PHE A 99 -20.18 2.41 6.23
C PHE A 99 -19.10 1.35 6.03
N VAL A 100 -18.91 0.47 7.01
CA VAL A 100 -17.92 -0.61 6.90
C VAL A 100 -18.30 -1.59 5.78
N ASP A 101 -19.58 -1.90 5.61
CA ASP A 101 -20.08 -2.73 4.50
C ASP A 101 -19.78 -2.08 3.13
N ALA A 102 -19.97 -0.76 3.01
CA ALA A 102 -19.63 -0.01 1.80
C ALA A 102 -18.12 -0.02 1.51
N VAL A 103 -17.28 0.10 2.55
CA VAL A 103 -15.81 -0.03 2.42
C VAL A 103 -15.44 -1.44 1.97
N TYR A 104 -16.05 -2.47 2.56
CA TYR A 104 -15.81 -3.86 2.17
C TYR A 104 -16.20 -4.14 0.73
N ALA A 105 -17.35 -3.64 0.27
CA ALA A 105 -17.78 -3.77 -1.12
C ALA A 105 -16.75 -3.16 -2.10
N LYS A 106 -16.18 -2.00 -1.75
CA LYS A 106 -15.12 -1.35 -2.54
C LYS A 106 -13.79 -2.11 -2.51
N LEU A 107 -13.45 -2.75 -1.38
CA LEU A 107 -12.23 -3.58 -1.28
C LEU A 107 -12.36 -4.91 -2.01
N LEU A 108 -13.58 -5.43 -2.14
CA LEU A 108 -13.84 -6.71 -2.80
C LEU A 108 -13.53 -6.62 -4.29
N ILE A 109 -13.86 -5.50 -4.94
CA ILE A 109 -13.75 -5.33 -6.39
C ILE A 109 -12.58 -4.40 -6.68
N VAL A 110 -11.61 -4.89 -7.45
CA VAL A 110 -10.55 -4.04 -8.01
C VAL A 110 -10.78 -3.95 -9.52
N GLU A 111 -10.89 -2.71 -9.99
CA GLU A 111 -10.87 -2.39 -11.41
C GLU A 111 -9.40 -2.32 -11.85
N GLU A 112 -8.99 -3.31 -12.63
CA GLU A 112 -7.64 -3.36 -13.20
C GLU A 112 -7.76 -3.08 -14.70
N ARG A 113 -6.95 -2.15 -15.21
CA ARG A 113 -6.86 -1.92 -16.65
C ARG A 113 -5.89 -2.91 -17.26
N ASP A 114 -6.38 -3.70 -18.20
CA ASP A 114 -5.55 -4.60 -18.96
C ASP A 114 -4.62 -3.84 -19.92
N LYS A 115 -3.62 -4.55 -20.46
CA LYS A 115 -2.67 -4.03 -21.47
C LYS A 115 -3.36 -3.44 -22.72
N ASN A 116 -4.62 -3.83 -22.95
CA ASN A 116 -5.44 -3.39 -24.08
C ASN A 116 -6.43 -2.28 -23.71
N GLY A 117 -6.38 -1.75 -22.47
CA GLY A 117 -7.23 -0.64 -22.02
C GLY A 117 -8.62 -1.02 -21.51
N ASN A 118 -9.00 -2.31 -21.53
CA ASN A 118 -10.27 -2.78 -20.99
C ASN A 118 -10.26 -2.83 -19.46
N ILE A 119 -11.38 -2.49 -18.84
CA ILE A 119 -11.58 -2.55 -17.38
C ILE A 119 -11.95 -3.99 -17.01
N ILE A 120 -11.06 -4.68 -16.31
CA ILE A 120 -11.35 -6.00 -15.74
C ILE A 120 -11.72 -5.83 -14.27
N HIS A 121 -12.91 -6.31 -13.91
CA HIS A 121 -13.33 -6.43 -12.52
C HIS A 121 -12.76 -7.72 -11.92
N ARG A 122 -11.73 -7.58 -11.07
CA ARG A 122 -11.15 -8.70 -10.35
C ARG A 122 -11.61 -8.69 -8.90
N GLU A 123 -12.30 -9.76 -8.51
CA GLU A 123 -12.63 -9.98 -7.10
C GLU A 123 -11.37 -10.38 -6.30
N ARG A 124 -11.14 -9.70 -5.16
CA ARG A 124 -10.04 -9.98 -4.23
C ARG A 124 -10.57 -10.31 -2.82
N PRO A 125 -11.34 -11.39 -2.65
CA PRO A 125 -11.99 -11.72 -1.38
C PRO A 125 -11.00 -12.00 -0.25
N ARG A 126 -9.85 -12.64 -0.54
CA ARG A 126 -8.82 -12.93 0.49
C ARG A 126 -8.26 -11.65 1.11
N PHE A 127 -7.95 -10.66 0.28
CA PHE A 127 -7.40 -9.39 0.74
C PHE A 127 -8.44 -8.60 1.53
N ALA A 128 -9.66 -8.47 1.01
CA ALA A 128 -10.75 -7.79 1.68
C ALA A 128 -11.08 -8.43 3.05
N ASN A 129 -11.15 -9.76 3.10
CA ASN A 129 -11.41 -10.49 4.35
C ASN A 129 -10.27 -10.29 5.36
N ALA A 130 -9.00 -10.36 4.93
CA ALA A 130 -7.84 -10.12 5.80
C ALA A 130 -7.85 -8.70 6.38
N ALA A 131 -8.15 -7.69 5.56
CA ALA A 131 -8.26 -6.30 5.99
C ALA A 131 -9.35 -6.12 7.07
N VAL A 132 -10.56 -6.67 6.85
CA VAL A 132 -11.66 -6.59 7.83
C VAL A 132 -11.31 -7.32 9.13
N VAL A 133 -10.68 -8.49 9.05
CA VAL A 133 -10.25 -9.25 10.24
C VAL A 133 -9.22 -8.46 11.05
N ALA A 134 -8.27 -7.79 10.39
CA ALA A 134 -7.31 -6.92 11.04
C ALA A 134 -8.00 -5.72 11.73
N CYS A 135 -8.92 -5.03 11.05
CA CYS A 135 -9.70 -3.93 11.63
C CYS A 135 -10.54 -4.39 12.82
N ARG A 136 -11.16 -5.57 12.74
CA ARG A 136 -11.92 -6.16 13.83
C ARG A 136 -11.06 -6.38 15.06
N ARG A 137 -9.83 -6.90 14.89
CA ARG A 137 -8.88 -7.10 15.99
C ARG A 137 -8.42 -5.76 16.57
N ALA A 138 -8.07 -4.80 15.72
CA ALA A 138 -7.66 -3.47 16.11
C ALA A 138 -8.74 -2.77 16.97
N TRP A 139 -10.02 -2.95 16.63
CA TRP A 139 -11.12 -2.39 17.42
C TRP A 139 -11.17 -2.95 18.85
N PHE A 140 -11.04 -4.26 19.02
CA PHE A 140 -11.04 -4.88 20.36
C PHE A 140 -9.83 -4.46 21.18
N VAL A 141 -8.65 -4.38 20.55
CA VAL A 141 -7.44 -3.89 21.20
C VAL A 141 -7.60 -2.42 21.61
N GLY A 142 -8.12 -1.59 20.71
CA GLY A 142 -8.38 -0.17 20.96
C GLY A 142 -9.41 0.06 22.06
N HIS A 143 -10.50 -0.71 22.08
CA HIS A 143 -11.50 -0.65 23.14
C HIS A 143 -10.91 -1.04 24.49
N ARG A 144 -10.13 -2.14 24.55
CA ARG A 144 -9.45 -2.55 25.79
C ARG A 144 -8.47 -1.49 26.30
N ALA A 145 -7.79 -0.76 25.42
CA ALA A 145 -6.85 0.29 25.81
C ALA A 145 -7.53 1.61 26.17
N ARG A 146 -8.66 1.93 25.54
CA ARG A 146 -9.37 3.23 25.67
C ARG A 146 -10.88 3.04 25.60
N GLU A 147 -11.46 2.42 26.62
CA GLU A 147 -12.89 2.07 26.70
C GLU A 147 -13.81 3.28 26.53
N LYS A 148 -13.39 4.47 27.00
CA LYS A 148 -14.18 5.71 26.90
C LYS A 148 -14.31 6.26 25.48
N ASN A 149 -13.32 6.02 24.61
CA ASN A 149 -13.26 6.63 23.28
C ASN A 149 -13.74 5.69 22.17
N VAL A 150 -13.60 4.39 22.37
CA VAL A 150 -13.95 3.38 21.37
C VAL A 150 -15.29 2.75 21.77
N PRO A 151 -16.31 2.79 20.89
CA PRO A 151 -17.59 2.16 21.19
C PRO A 151 -17.45 0.65 21.48
N ALA A 152 -18.23 0.16 22.45
CA ALA A 152 -18.24 -1.27 22.81
C ALA A 152 -18.74 -2.16 21.66
N ILE A 153 -19.65 -1.62 20.83
CA ILE A 153 -20.18 -2.33 19.66
C ILE A 153 -19.20 -2.17 18.50
N ASN A 154 -18.57 -3.29 18.13
CA ASN A 154 -17.63 -3.34 17.02
C ASN A 154 -18.37 -3.44 15.67
N PRO A 155 -18.24 -2.45 14.77
CA PRO A 155 -18.92 -2.43 13.47
C PRO A 155 -18.40 -3.49 12.49
N PHE A 156 -17.19 -4.00 12.68
CA PHE A 156 -16.58 -5.08 11.88
C PHE A 156 -17.02 -6.47 12.33
N SER A 157 -17.89 -6.58 13.34
CA SER A 157 -18.38 -7.88 13.83
C SER A 157 -19.53 -8.40 12.97
N ARG A 158 -19.50 -9.69 12.64
CA ARG A 158 -20.57 -10.41 11.92
C ARG A 158 -20.90 -9.85 10.52
N MET A 159 -19.92 -9.30 9.81
CA MET A 159 -20.08 -8.72 8.45
C MET A 159 -20.44 -9.71 7.33
N GLY A 160 -20.72 -10.98 7.63
CA GLY A 160 -21.03 -11.98 6.59
C GLY A 160 -19.97 -12.06 5.49
N LEU A 161 -18.67 -12.08 5.88
CA LEU A 161 -17.55 -12.11 4.95
C LEU A 161 -17.77 -13.18 3.89
N LYS A 162 -17.60 -12.83 2.61
CA LYS A 162 -17.71 -13.79 1.52
C LYS A 162 -16.62 -14.84 1.73
N ALA A 163 -17.04 -15.98 2.27
CA ALA A 163 -16.26 -17.19 2.22
C ALA A 163 -16.11 -17.58 0.76
N ARG A 164 -15.18 -18.47 0.51
CA ARG A 164 -15.06 -19.08 -0.78
C ARG A 164 -16.41 -19.64 -1.24
N ALA A 165 -16.76 -19.47 -2.52
CA ALA A 165 -17.92 -20.13 -3.10
C ALA A 165 -17.86 -21.64 -2.74
N PRO A 166 -18.92 -22.20 -2.12
CA PRO A 166 -18.88 -23.55 -1.56
C PRO A 166 -18.55 -24.62 -2.61
N ASN A 167 -18.76 -24.31 -3.90
CA ASN A 167 -18.57 -25.22 -5.01
C ASN A 167 -17.25 -25.01 -5.80
N ARG A 168 -16.23 -24.31 -5.24
CA ARG A 168 -14.88 -24.22 -5.85
C ARG A 168 -13.82 -24.83 -4.93
N ALA A 169 -13.18 -25.92 -5.36
CA ALA A 169 -12.06 -26.57 -4.68
C ALA A 169 -10.83 -25.66 -4.57
N ALA A 170 -9.98 -25.85 -3.54
CA ALA A 170 -8.72 -25.12 -3.28
C ALA A 170 -7.98 -24.86 -4.59
N ARG A 171 -7.69 -23.58 -4.89
CA ARG A 171 -6.60 -23.33 -5.83
C ARG A 171 -5.38 -23.70 -5.02
N GLU A 172 -5.04 -24.98 -5.10
CA GLU A 172 -3.80 -25.51 -4.60
C GLU A 172 -2.70 -24.81 -5.38
N THR A 173 -1.67 -24.39 -4.66
CA THR A 173 -0.43 -24.00 -5.31
C THR A 173 0.13 -25.31 -5.86
N PRO A 174 0.17 -25.53 -7.19
CA PRO A 174 0.69 -26.78 -7.71
C PRO A 174 2.13 -26.93 -7.24
N THR A 175 2.44 -28.08 -6.63
CA THR A 175 3.82 -28.42 -6.30
C THR A 175 4.56 -28.60 -7.62
N ALA A 176 5.60 -27.80 -7.84
CA ALA A 176 6.41 -27.92 -9.04
C ALA A 176 7.01 -29.32 -9.11
N THR A 177 7.13 -29.88 -10.31
CA THR A 177 7.82 -31.15 -10.54
C THR A 177 9.31 -30.92 -10.82
N TRP A 178 10.15 -31.93 -10.61
CA TRP A 178 11.58 -31.85 -10.94
C TRP A 178 11.83 -31.48 -12.41
N VAL A 179 11.00 -32.02 -13.32
CA VAL A 179 11.10 -31.71 -14.76
C VAL A 179 10.82 -30.23 -15.03
N GLU A 180 9.81 -29.66 -14.38
CA GLU A 180 9.50 -28.23 -14.48
C GLU A 180 10.61 -27.36 -13.87
N LEU A 181 11.25 -27.80 -12.78
CA LEU A 181 12.40 -27.11 -12.19
C LEU A 181 13.59 -27.07 -13.17
N VAL A 182 13.94 -28.21 -13.77
CA VAL A 182 15.03 -28.27 -14.75
C VAL A 182 14.72 -27.39 -15.98
N ALA A 183 13.48 -27.43 -16.47
CA ALA A 183 13.03 -26.59 -17.58
C ALA A 183 13.10 -25.09 -17.21
N PHE A 184 12.67 -24.73 -15.99
CA PHE A 184 12.78 -23.37 -15.45
C PHE A 184 14.23 -22.90 -15.39
N CYS A 185 15.14 -23.70 -14.83
CA CYS A 185 16.55 -23.37 -14.73
C CYS A 185 17.21 -23.18 -16.10
N ARG A 186 16.89 -24.04 -17.07
CA ARG A 186 17.37 -23.90 -18.45
C ARG A 186 16.89 -22.58 -19.06
N LYS A 187 15.60 -22.26 -18.93
CA LYS A 187 15.04 -21.01 -19.46
C LYS A 187 15.60 -19.77 -18.76
N ALA A 188 15.78 -19.83 -17.44
CA ALA A 188 16.38 -18.75 -16.66
C ALA A 188 17.82 -18.48 -17.10
N ASN A 189 18.62 -19.52 -17.37
CA ASN A 189 19.97 -19.38 -17.90
C ASN A 189 20.00 -18.77 -19.31
N GLU A 190 19.10 -19.19 -20.21
CA GLU A 190 18.95 -18.60 -21.55
C GLU A 190 18.60 -17.10 -21.47
N MET A 191 17.77 -16.71 -20.50
CA MET A 191 17.38 -15.31 -20.27
C MET A 191 18.43 -14.51 -19.46
N GLY A 192 19.56 -15.12 -19.09
CA GLY A 192 20.63 -14.48 -18.31
C GLY A 192 20.38 -14.39 -16.80
N TYR A 193 19.28 -14.92 -16.28
CA TYR A 193 18.92 -14.95 -14.86
C TYR A 193 19.55 -16.15 -14.12
N ARG A 194 20.88 -16.30 -14.23
CA ARG A 194 21.60 -17.48 -13.70
C ARG A 194 21.49 -17.63 -12.18
N SER A 195 21.50 -16.51 -11.44
CA SER A 195 21.33 -16.52 -9.98
C SER A 195 19.97 -17.08 -9.54
N VAL A 196 18.92 -16.82 -10.32
CA VAL A 196 17.57 -17.33 -10.06
C VAL A 196 17.50 -18.84 -10.32
N ALA A 197 18.18 -19.33 -11.35
CA ALA A 197 18.28 -20.77 -11.62
C ALA A 197 18.95 -21.52 -10.47
N THR A 198 20.05 -20.97 -9.92
CA THR A 198 20.75 -21.55 -8.77
C THR A 198 19.90 -21.49 -7.50
N ALA A 199 19.27 -20.35 -7.22
CA ALA A 199 18.39 -20.21 -6.06
C ALA A 199 17.23 -21.21 -6.08
N ALA A 200 16.63 -21.45 -7.25
CA ALA A 200 15.55 -22.42 -7.41
C ALA A 200 16.01 -23.86 -7.11
N LEU A 201 17.19 -24.26 -7.59
CA LEU A 201 17.78 -25.57 -7.28
C LEU A 201 18.08 -25.73 -5.78
N LEU A 202 18.67 -24.71 -5.16
CA LEU A 202 18.98 -24.73 -3.72
C LEU A 202 17.72 -24.79 -2.85
N SER A 203 16.62 -24.16 -3.29
CA SER A 203 15.35 -24.22 -2.56
C SER A 203 14.59 -25.54 -2.72
N TRP A 204 15.07 -26.43 -3.58
CA TRP A 204 14.46 -27.74 -3.83
C TRP A 204 15.04 -28.85 -2.94
N GLU A 205 16.32 -28.74 -2.55
CA GLU A 205 16.95 -29.64 -1.55
C GLU A 205 16.44 -29.36 -0.14
#